data_AF-A0A3M1XWX2-F1
#
_entry.id   AF-A0A3M1XWX2-F1
#
_cell.length_a   1.000
_cell.length_b   1.000
_cell.length_c   1.000
_cell.angle_alpha   90.00
_cell.angle_beta   90.00
_cell.angle_gamma   90.00
#
_symmetry.space_group_name_H-M   'P 1'
#
loop_
_entity.id
_entity.type
_entity.pdbx_description
1 polymer ?
#
loop_
_entity_poly.entity_id
_entity_poly.type
_entity_poly.pdbx_seq_one_letter_code
_entity_poly.pdbx_strand_id
1 'polypeptide(L)'
;MNGTFWTATIIFLLAYAIIVSEKVHKTIVAIVGAALMLVLKILEQHEAFHVEELGVDWNVIFLLISMMTIINLMRPTGFFEYIAIKSAKWGKGEPFKIMAIFSVVTAVLSAFLDNVTTVLLLAPVTLLIADALEVDPIPFLITEALASNIGGTATLIGDPPNIMIASKAKLNFMDFIVHLTPAIIVIMVVFLFVIKLIFGKKLKVKPELKKRVLEMNEREAIKDPVMLKKSLFVLGIVILGFIFHGMLHYEPATVALFGAGLLLLLSGTHEPHEYLAEVEWPTIFFFMGLFIIIGGVVKVGLIKWMSQKVLEITHGNMFSTSMLVMWFSAFASAFVDNIPYV
;
A
#
# COMPACT_ATOMS: atom_id res chain seq x y z
N MET A 1 33.58 -1.55 15.18
CA MET A 1 32.62 -0.46 14.90
C MET A 1 33.37 0.87 15.02
N ASN A 2 33.24 1.78 14.06
CA ASN A 2 33.95 3.08 14.02
C ASN A 2 33.02 4.25 14.39
N GLY A 3 33.52 5.50 14.40
CA GLY A 3 32.69 6.68 14.69
C GLY A 3 31.51 6.86 13.72
N THR A 4 31.76 6.66 12.42
CA THR A 4 30.74 6.73 11.35
C THR A 4 29.59 5.75 11.56
N PHE A 5 29.88 4.52 12.04
CA PHE A 5 28.88 3.53 12.39
C PHE A 5 27.89 4.06 13.43
N TRP A 6 28.40 4.65 14.51
CA TRP A 6 27.55 5.18 15.58
C TRP A 6 26.79 6.42 15.14
N THR A 7 27.41 7.32 14.37
CA THR A 7 26.72 8.50 13.82
C THR A 7 25.55 8.11 12.93
N ALA A 8 25.74 7.17 11.99
CA ALA A 8 24.68 6.67 11.13
C ALA A 8 23.56 5.99 11.94
N THR A 9 23.94 5.17 12.92
CA THR A 9 22.98 4.48 13.81
C THR A 9 22.15 5.48 14.62
N ILE A 10 22.77 6.54 15.14
CA ILE A 10 22.06 7.59 15.90
C ILE A 10 21.09 8.33 14.98
N ILE A 11 21.49 8.71 13.77
CA ILE A 11 20.60 9.37 12.80
C ILE A 11 19.40 8.49 12.49
N PHE A 12 19.64 7.21 12.21
CA PHE A 12 18.59 6.23 11.95
C PHE A 12 17.62 6.08 13.13
N LEU A 13 18.13 5.83 14.33
CA LEU A 13 17.31 5.63 15.53
C LEU A 13 16.52 6.90 15.90
N LEU A 14 17.12 8.09 15.75
CA LEU A 14 16.42 9.35 15.99
C LEU A 14 15.35 9.61 14.94
N ALA A 15 15.65 9.40 13.65
CA ALA A 15 14.66 9.53 12.59
C ALA A 15 13.47 8.60 12.85
N TYR A 16 13.75 7.33 13.19
CA TYR A 16 12.73 6.35 13.51
C TYR A 16 11.90 6.73 14.74
N ALA A 17 12.55 7.12 15.84
CA ALA A 17 11.85 7.55 17.06
C ALA A 17 10.93 8.76 16.83
N ILE A 18 11.36 9.72 15.99
CA ILE A 18 10.54 10.90 15.66
C ILE A 18 9.35 10.49 14.79
N ILE A 19 9.55 9.63 13.78
CA ILE A 19 8.46 9.10 12.93
C ILE A 19 7.40 8.41 13.80
N VAL A 20 7.84 7.52 14.70
CA VAL A 20 6.95 6.79 15.63
C VAL A 20 6.22 7.72 16.60
N SER A 21 6.85 8.83 16.99
CA SER A 21 6.20 9.79 17.88
C SER A 21 5.03 10.54 17.23
N GLU A 22 4.90 10.48 15.89
CA GLU A 22 3.94 11.22 15.06
C GLU A 22 3.91 12.74 15.29
N LYS A 23 4.87 13.30 16.04
CA LYS A 23 4.96 14.74 16.34
C LYS A 23 5.43 15.58 15.16
N VAL A 24 6.14 14.95 14.23
CA VAL A 24 6.68 15.59 13.02
C VAL A 24 6.31 14.73 11.82
N HIS A 25 5.91 15.35 10.72
CA HIS A 25 5.54 14.65 9.50
C HIS A 25 6.68 13.75 9.00
N LYS A 26 6.39 12.46 8.78
CA LYS A 26 7.40 11.43 8.45
C LYS A 26 8.31 11.79 7.27
N THR A 27 7.75 12.42 6.23
CA THR A 27 8.49 12.94 5.07
C THR A 27 9.57 13.95 5.45
N ILE A 28 9.27 14.88 6.37
CA ILE A 28 10.24 15.89 6.82
C ILE A 28 11.41 15.20 7.50
N VAL A 29 11.10 14.24 8.38
CA VAL A 29 12.11 13.47 9.12
C VAL A 29 13.00 12.67 8.17
N ALA A 30 12.41 12.01 7.17
CA ALA A 30 13.14 11.24 6.18
C ALA A 30 14.06 12.12 5.31
N ILE A 31 13.59 13.27 4.84
CA ILE A 31 14.41 14.21 4.06
C ILE A 31 15.57 14.75 4.90
N VAL A 32 15.30 15.17 6.15
CA VAL A 32 16.35 15.68 7.04
C VAL A 32 17.37 14.59 7.36
N GLY A 33 16.92 13.38 7.70
CA GLY A 33 17.80 12.24 7.97
C GLY A 33 18.67 11.88 6.76
N ALA A 34 18.08 11.84 5.57
CA ALA A 34 18.81 11.62 4.33
C ALA A 34 19.85 12.72 4.06
N ALA A 35 19.46 13.99 4.22
CA ALA A 35 20.38 15.11 4.07
C ALA A 35 21.56 15.02 5.05
N LEU A 36 21.31 14.63 6.31
CA LEU A 36 22.36 14.40 7.30
C LEU A 36 23.30 13.26 6.90
N MET A 37 22.79 12.14 6.38
CA MET A 37 23.62 11.04 5.88
C MET A 37 24.59 11.49 4.77
N LEU A 38 24.11 12.36 3.86
CA LEU A 38 24.89 12.87 2.74
C LEU A 38 25.90 13.97 3.16
N VAL A 39 25.45 14.96 3.94
CA VAL A 39 26.29 16.08 4.38
C VAL A 39 27.45 15.60 5.26
N LEU A 40 27.20 14.61 6.12
CA LEU A 40 28.23 14.00 6.96
C LEU A 40 29.10 12.97 6.21
N LYS A 41 28.86 12.77 4.91
CA LYS A 41 29.56 11.81 4.03
C LYS A 41 29.54 10.37 4.58
N ILE A 42 28.48 10.00 5.29
CA ILE A 42 28.23 8.61 5.68
C ILE A 42 27.93 7.83 4.39
N LEU A 43 27.04 8.39 3.58
CA LEU A 43 26.73 7.94 2.22
C LEU A 43 27.15 9.04 1.23
N GLU A 44 27.85 8.67 0.18
CA GLU A 44 28.19 9.59 -0.90
C GLU A 44 27.00 9.77 -1.84
N GLN A 45 26.92 10.92 -2.49
CA GLN A 45 25.82 11.22 -3.42
C GLN A 45 25.70 10.20 -4.55
N HIS A 46 26.83 9.73 -5.08
CA HIS A 46 26.85 8.69 -6.10
C HIS A 46 26.27 7.37 -5.58
N GLU A 47 26.63 6.96 -4.36
CA GLU A 47 26.07 5.76 -3.73
C GLU A 47 24.56 5.91 -3.47
N ALA A 48 24.14 7.10 -3.05
CA ALA A 48 22.75 7.40 -2.73
C ALA A 48 21.81 7.40 -3.95
N PHE A 49 22.29 7.72 -5.15
CA PHE A 49 21.44 7.88 -6.34
C PHE A 49 21.69 6.88 -7.45
N HIS A 50 22.85 6.21 -7.48
CA HIS A 50 23.24 5.35 -8.60
C HIS A 50 23.61 3.92 -8.19
N VAL A 51 23.90 3.65 -6.92
CA VAL A 51 24.24 2.29 -6.46
C VAL A 51 22.98 1.58 -5.99
N GLU A 52 22.54 0.57 -6.74
CA GLU A 52 21.29 -0.19 -6.48
C GLU A 52 21.19 -0.77 -5.06
N GLU A 53 22.32 -1.19 -4.48
CA GLU A 53 22.35 -1.79 -3.15
C GLU A 53 22.13 -0.77 -2.01
N LEU A 54 22.62 0.46 -2.18
CA LEU A 54 22.69 1.50 -1.14
C LEU A 54 21.78 2.70 -1.41
N GLY A 55 21.42 2.93 -2.66
CA GLY A 55 20.77 4.14 -3.10
C GLY A 55 19.26 4.01 -3.16
N VAL A 56 18.64 5.10 -3.65
CA VAL A 56 17.23 5.18 -3.96
C VAL A 56 16.88 4.15 -5.03
N ASP A 57 15.86 3.36 -4.75
CA ASP A 57 15.32 2.42 -5.71
C ASP A 57 14.36 3.12 -6.68
N TRP A 58 14.86 3.45 -7.86
CA TRP A 58 14.07 4.12 -8.88
C TRP A 58 12.93 3.27 -9.44
N ASN A 59 13.03 1.93 -9.39
CA ASN A 59 11.93 1.08 -9.79
C ASN A 59 10.75 1.24 -8.83
N VAL A 60 11.00 1.26 -7.53
CA VAL A 60 9.96 1.54 -6.52
C VAL A 60 9.34 2.92 -6.75
N ILE A 61 10.17 3.95 -6.90
CA ILE A 61 9.70 5.34 -7.06
C ILE A 61 8.83 5.51 -8.31
N PHE A 62 9.29 5.06 -9.47
CA PHE A 62 8.53 5.23 -10.71
C PHE A 62 7.30 4.32 -10.77
N LEU A 63 7.34 3.14 -10.15
CA LEU A 63 6.15 2.31 -10.02
C LEU A 63 5.06 3.03 -9.20
N LEU A 64 5.40 3.58 -8.03
CA LEU A 64 4.45 4.31 -7.19
C LEU A 64 3.84 5.50 -7.91
N ILE A 65 4.69 6.36 -8.51
CA ILE A 65 4.22 7.53 -9.28
C ILE A 65 3.25 7.08 -10.40
N SER A 66 3.61 6.04 -11.13
CA SER A 66 2.82 5.55 -12.26
C SER A 66 1.48 4.97 -11.83
N MET A 67 1.47 4.15 -10.78
CA MET A 67 0.24 3.57 -10.23
C MET A 67 -0.67 4.68 -9.69
N MET A 68 -0.15 5.60 -8.88
CA MET A 68 -0.93 6.75 -8.39
C MET A 68 -1.51 7.58 -9.53
N THR A 69 -0.74 7.82 -10.60
CA THR A 69 -1.21 8.53 -11.80
C THR A 69 -2.38 7.82 -12.48
N ILE A 70 -2.29 6.49 -12.67
CA ILE A 70 -3.38 5.70 -13.26
C ILE A 70 -4.66 5.82 -12.43
N ILE A 71 -4.52 5.82 -11.10
CA ILE A 71 -5.65 5.90 -10.18
C ILE A 71 -6.27 7.29 -10.11
N ASN A 72 -5.45 8.34 -10.13
CA ASN A 72 -5.94 9.72 -10.18
C ASN A 72 -6.68 10.00 -11.50
N LEU A 73 -6.26 9.41 -12.61
CA LEU A 73 -7.00 9.46 -13.89
C LEU A 73 -8.32 8.67 -13.85
N MET A 74 -8.41 7.63 -13.04
CA MET A 74 -9.58 6.76 -12.94
C MET A 74 -10.59 7.24 -11.90
N ARG A 75 -10.15 7.90 -10.83
CA ARG A 75 -10.99 8.36 -9.70
C ARG A 75 -12.19 9.22 -10.16
N PRO A 76 -12.05 10.26 -10.99
CA PRO A 76 -13.16 11.12 -11.41
C PRO A 76 -14.27 10.40 -12.18
N THR A 77 -13.99 9.21 -12.72
CA THR A 77 -14.95 8.43 -13.51
C THR A 77 -16.12 7.90 -12.67
N GLY A 78 -15.98 7.84 -11.34
CA GLY A 78 -17.01 7.34 -10.42
C GLY A 78 -17.02 5.81 -10.27
N PHE A 79 -15.95 5.14 -10.68
CA PHE A 79 -15.82 3.68 -10.60
C PHE A 79 -15.91 3.13 -9.17
N PHE A 80 -15.25 3.80 -8.23
CA PHE A 80 -15.18 3.34 -6.84
C PHE A 80 -16.55 3.46 -6.17
N GLU A 81 -17.25 4.57 -6.43
CA GLU A 81 -18.64 4.80 -6.02
C GLU A 81 -19.58 3.76 -6.63
N TYR A 82 -19.43 3.47 -7.93
CA TYR A 82 -20.20 2.41 -8.60
C TYR A 82 -20.03 1.05 -7.90
N ILE A 83 -18.78 0.63 -7.64
CA ILE A 83 -18.51 -0.66 -7.00
C ILE A 83 -19.09 -0.69 -5.59
N ALA A 84 -18.91 0.37 -4.81
CA ALA A 84 -19.38 0.43 -3.43
C ALA A 84 -20.91 0.41 -3.35
N ILE A 85 -21.64 1.19 -4.16
CA ILE A 85 -23.12 1.14 -4.20
C ILE A 85 -23.61 -0.25 -4.65
N LYS A 86 -23.00 -0.81 -5.70
CA LYS A 86 -23.34 -2.16 -6.18
C LYS A 86 -23.12 -3.23 -5.11
N SER A 87 -22.02 -3.11 -4.37
CA SER A 87 -21.68 -3.99 -3.25
C SER A 87 -22.69 -3.89 -2.10
N ALA A 88 -23.15 -2.66 -1.79
CA ALA A 88 -24.19 -2.45 -0.79
C ALA A 88 -25.52 -3.11 -1.19
N LYS A 89 -25.88 -3.03 -2.49
CA LYS A 89 -27.07 -3.70 -3.05
C LYS A 89 -26.96 -5.22 -3.01
N TRP A 90 -25.79 -5.79 -3.29
CA TRP A 90 -25.54 -7.23 -3.11
C TRP A 90 -25.72 -7.69 -1.67
N GLY A 91 -25.37 -6.83 -0.70
CA GLY A 91 -25.65 -7.04 0.73
C GLY A 91 -27.14 -6.98 1.10
N LYS A 92 -28.02 -6.59 0.17
CA LYS A 92 -29.48 -6.44 0.37
C LYS A 92 -29.85 -5.49 1.53
N GLY A 93 -29.04 -4.47 1.78
CA GLY A 93 -29.24 -3.57 2.92
C GLY A 93 -28.92 -4.19 4.28
N GLU A 94 -28.45 -5.43 4.36
CA GLU A 94 -28.02 -6.04 5.63
C GLU A 94 -26.65 -5.49 6.03
N PRO A 95 -26.52 -4.71 7.12
CA PRO A 95 -25.28 -4.00 7.45
C PRO A 95 -24.06 -4.91 7.54
N PHE A 96 -24.18 -6.07 8.20
CA PHE A 96 -23.06 -7.00 8.31
C PHE A 96 -22.65 -7.58 6.95
N LYS A 97 -23.62 -7.89 6.07
CA LYS A 97 -23.29 -8.39 4.72
C LYS A 97 -22.62 -7.31 3.90
N ILE A 98 -23.10 -6.07 4.00
CA ILE A 98 -22.48 -4.92 3.34
C ILE A 98 -21.05 -4.74 3.84
N MET A 99 -20.83 -4.73 5.15
CA MET A 99 -19.49 -4.62 5.75
C MET A 99 -18.56 -5.74 5.28
N ALA A 100 -19.04 -6.98 5.22
CA ALA A 100 -18.25 -8.11 4.73
C ALA A 100 -17.93 -8.00 3.23
N ILE A 101 -18.89 -7.58 2.40
CA ILE A 101 -18.65 -7.35 0.97
C ILE A 101 -17.69 -6.19 0.78
N PHE A 102 -17.83 -5.11 1.53
CA PHE A 102 -16.93 -3.96 1.51
C PHE A 102 -15.53 -4.39 1.89
N SER A 103 -15.36 -5.16 2.97
CA SER A 103 -14.05 -5.73 3.35
C SER A 103 -13.43 -6.54 2.20
N VAL A 104 -14.19 -7.39 1.51
CA VAL A 104 -13.68 -8.19 0.37
C VAL A 104 -13.32 -7.29 -0.81
N VAL A 105 -14.18 -6.32 -1.15
CA VAL A 105 -13.93 -5.36 -2.23
C VAL A 105 -12.70 -4.53 -1.93
N THR A 106 -12.58 -4.01 -0.71
CA THR A 106 -11.41 -3.26 -0.25
C THR A 106 -10.15 -4.11 -0.37
N ALA A 107 -10.16 -5.36 0.10
CA ALA A 107 -9.01 -6.24 -0.01
C ALA A 107 -8.61 -6.51 -1.47
N VAL A 108 -9.59 -6.74 -2.35
CA VAL A 108 -9.33 -6.96 -3.80
C VAL A 108 -8.82 -5.69 -4.47
N LEU A 109 -9.37 -4.52 -4.15
CA LEU A 109 -8.90 -3.25 -4.70
C LEU A 109 -7.50 -2.93 -4.19
N SER A 110 -7.24 -3.08 -2.89
CA SER A 110 -5.92 -2.87 -2.29
C SER A 110 -4.86 -3.84 -2.80
N ALA A 111 -5.25 -5.00 -3.33
CA ALA A 111 -4.31 -5.88 -4.02
C ALA A 111 -3.75 -5.25 -5.31
N PHE A 112 -4.32 -4.17 -5.83
CA PHE A 112 -3.85 -3.47 -7.03
C PHE A 112 -3.59 -1.97 -6.82
N LEU A 113 -3.92 -1.46 -5.64
CA LEU A 113 -3.88 -0.06 -5.26
C LEU A 113 -3.16 0.05 -3.93
N ASP A 114 -2.55 1.19 -3.62
CA ASP A 114 -2.02 1.36 -2.27
C ASP A 114 -3.17 1.44 -1.23
N ASN A 115 -2.83 1.04 0.00
CA ASN A 115 -3.79 0.91 1.10
C ASN A 115 -4.48 2.24 1.46
N VAL A 116 -3.74 3.35 1.44
CA VAL A 116 -4.25 4.67 1.83
C VAL A 116 -5.25 5.15 0.78
N THR A 117 -4.87 5.11 -0.49
CA THR A 117 -5.74 5.45 -1.62
C THR A 117 -7.01 4.63 -1.61
N THR A 118 -6.93 3.31 -1.39
CA THR A 118 -8.10 2.44 -1.37
C THR A 118 -9.11 2.85 -0.30
N VAL A 119 -8.63 3.10 0.93
CA VAL A 119 -9.50 3.51 2.04
C VAL A 119 -10.07 4.90 1.81
N LEU A 120 -9.27 5.86 1.34
CA LEU A 120 -9.73 7.22 1.06
C LEU A 120 -10.78 7.29 -0.06
N LEU A 121 -10.72 6.37 -1.03
CA LEU A 121 -11.70 6.27 -2.11
C LEU A 121 -13.01 5.64 -1.66
N LEU A 122 -12.95 4.61 -0.81
CA LEU A 122 -14.14 3.90 -0.35
C LEU A 122 -14.82 4.61 0.83
N ALA A 123 -14.07 5.26 1.72
CA ALA A 123 -14.59 5.89 2.94
C ALA A 123 -15.76 6.86 2.70
N PRO A 124 -15.73 7.78 1.70
CA PRO A 124 -16.87 8.66 1.44
C PRO A 124 -18.15 7.89 1.10
N VAL A 125 -18.03 6.79 0.36
CA VAL A 125 -19.17 5.96 -0.01
C VAL A 125 -19.65 5.13 1.16
N THR A 126 -18.71 4.64 1.98
CA THR A 126 -19.02 3.93 3.21
C THR A 126 -19.77 4.81 4.20
N LEU A 127 -19.37 6.08 4.34
CA LEU A 127 -20.10 7.07 5.11
C LEU A 127 -21.51 7.31 4.55
N LEU A 128 -21.65 7.42 3.22
CA LEU A 128 -22.95 7.61 2.57
C LEU A 128 -23.88 6.40 2.79
N ILE A 129 -23.37 5.18 2.68
CA ILE A 129 -24.16 3.95 2.91
C ILE A 129 -24.51 3.78 4.39
N ALA A 130 -23.58 4.09 5.29
CA ALA A 130 -23.82 4.06 6.73
C ALA A 130 -24.91 5.06 7.14
N ASP A 131 -24.87 6.28 6.58
CA ASP A 131 -25.89 7.32 6.78
C ASP A 131 -27.26 6.87 6.23
N ALA A 132 -27.29 6.31 5.01
CA ALA A 132 -28.52 5.78 4.42
C ALA A 132 -29.16 4.65 5.25
N LEU A 133 -28.34 3.88 5.97
CA LEU A 133 -28.75 2.80 6.86
C LEU A 133 -28.95 3.24 8.32
N GLU A 134 -28.65 4.50 8.66
CA GLU A 134 -28.62 5.05 10.02
C GLU A 134 -27.80 4.18 10.99
N VAL A 135 -26.62 3.71 10.56
CA VAL A 135 -25.68 2.95 11.38
C VAL A 135 -24.41 3.72 11.64
N ASP A 136 -23.72 3.39 12.73
CA ASP A 136 -22.39 3.90 13.00
C ASP A 136 -21.42 3.47 11.88
N PRO A 137 -20.74 4.41 11.19
CA PRO A 137 -19.78 4.08 10.14
C PRO A 137 -18.45 3.54 10.69
N ILE A 138 -18.14 3.76 11.97
CA ILE A 138 -16.83 3.41 12.55
C ILE A 138 -16.47 1.93 12.34
N PRO A 139 -17.36 0.95 12.62
CA PRO A 139 -17.07 -0.46 12.34
C PRO A 139 -16.71 -0.72 10.87
N PHE A 140 -17.40 -0.07 9.92
CA PHE A 140 -17.13 -0.26 8.50
C PHE A 140 -15.74 0.26 8.14
N LEU A 141 -15.43 1.50 8.53
CA LEU A 141 -14.14 2.13 8.24
C LEU A 141 -12.97 1.36 8.87
N ILE A 142 -13.11 0.87 10.10
CA ILE A 142 -12.09 0.03 10.75
C ILE A 142 -11.93 -1.28 9.97
N THR A 143 -13.03 -1.94 9.58
CA THR A 143 -12.94 -3.19 8.83
C THR A 143 -12.32 -3.00 7.46
N GLU A 144 -12.59 -1.89 6.78
CA GLU A 144 -11.97 -1.54 5.50
C GLU A 144 -10.50 -1.25 5.65
N ALA A 145 -10.09 -0.47 6.66
CA ALA A 145 -8.68 -0.19 6.92
C ALA A 145 -7.88 -1.48 7.22
N LEU A 146 -8.46 -2.43 7.96
CA LEU A 146 -7.81 -3.72 8.20
C LEU A 146 -7.81 -4.59 6.95
N ALA A 147 -8.91 -4.63 6.20
CA ALA A 147 -9.02 -5.41 4.97
C ALA A 147 -8.12 -4.89 3.85
N SER A 148 -7.88 -3.57 3.76
CA SER A 148 -6.95 -2.99 2.79
C SER A 148 -5.53 -3.51 3.04
N ASN A 149 -5.06 -3.47 4.29
CA ASN A 149 -3.75 -4.01 4.67
C ASN A 149 -3.64 -5.52 4.37
N ILE A 150 -4.66 -6.32 4.73
CA ILE A 150 -4.67 -7.76 4.45
C ILE A 150 -4.61 -8.03 2.93
N GLY A 151 -5.43 -7.32 2.14
CA GLY A 151 -5.49 -7.48 0.70
C GLY A 151 -4.27 -6.97 -0.04
N GLY A 152 -3.74 -5.81 0.37
CA GLY A 152 -2.54 -5.20 -0.21
C GLY A 152 -1.29 -6.03 0.00
N THR A 153 -1.25 -6.85 1.06
CA THR A 153 -0.17 -7.83 1.28
C THR A 153 -0.14 -8.93 0.20
N ALA A 154 -1.21 -9.13 -0.58
CA ALA A 154 -1.31 -10.26 -1.52
C ALA A 154 -0.44 -10.11 -2.75
N THR A 155 -0.07 -8.88 -3.10
CA THR A 155 0.61 -8.59 -4.35
C THR A 155 1.81 -7.69 -4.11
N LEU A 156 2.72 -7.70 -5.09
CA LEU A 156 3.89 -6.83 -5.08
C LEU A 156 3.52 -5.34 -5.01
N ILE A 157 2.40 -4.93 -5.61
CA ILE A 157 2.04 -3.52 -5.80
C ILE A 157 1.08 -2.95 -4.75
N GLY A 158 0.43 -3.81 -3.95
CA GLY A 158 -0.60 -3.37 -3.02
C GLY A 158 -0.10 -2.52 -1.86
N ASP A 159 1.20 -2.56 -1.56
CA ASP A 159 1.81 -1.75 -0.52
C ASP A 159 3.28 -1.45 -0.84
N PRO A 160 3.80 -0.23 -0.59
CA PRO A 160 5.21 0.06 -0.83
C PRO A 160 6.24 -0.86 -0.16
N PRO A 161 6.04 -1.36 1.08
CA PRO A 161 6.97 -2.32 1.67
C PRO A 161 7.10 -3.61 0.84
N ASN A 162 6.02 -4.07 0.20
CA ASN A 162 6.07 -5.24 -0.69
C ASN A 162 6.99 -4.98 -1.88
N ILE A 163 6.92 -3.77 -2.45
CA ILE A 163 7.77 -3.36 -3.57
C ILE A 163 9.23 -3.30 -3.13
N MET A 164 9.51 -2.78 -1.93
CA MET A 164 10.86 -2.74 -1.35
C MET A 164 11.45 -4.15 -1.14
N ILE A 165 10.67 -5.05 -0.54
CA ILE A 165 11.05 -6.46 -0.36
C ILE A 165 11.29 -7.10 -1.71
N ALA A 166 10.37 -6.91 -2.66
CA ALA A 166 10.46 -7.51 -3.97
C ALA A 166 11.74 -7.11 -4.70
N SER A 167 12.08 -5.81 -4.67
CA SER A 167 13.30 -5.33 -5.30
C SER A 167 14.56 -5.90 -4.65
N LYS A 168 14.68 -5.84 -3.32
CA LYS A 168 15.88 -6.33 -2.62
C LYS A 168 16.03 -7.85 -2.66
N ALA A 169 14.92 -8.59 -2.61
CA ALA A 169 14.90 -10.05 -2.69
C ALA A 169 14.83 -10.56 -4.15
N LYS A 170 14.74 -9.67 -5.13
CA LYS A 170 14.57 -9.98 -6.57
C LYS A 170 13.37 -10.89 -6.84
N LEU A 171 12.27 -10.65 -6.14
CA LEU A 171 11.00 -11.33 -6.32
C LEU A 171 10.17 -10.63 -7.38
N ASN A 172 9.43 -11.41 -8.17
CA ASN A 172 8.50 -10.90 -9.17
C ASN A 172 7.05 -10.90 -8.63
N PHE A 173 6.13 -10.31 -9.41
CA PHE A 173 4.72 -10.23 -9.05
C PHE A 173 4.08 -11.60 -8.78
N MET A 174 4.42 -12.62 -9.57
CA MET A 174 3.86 -13.96 -9.42
C MET A 174 4.37 -14.66 -8.15
N ASP A 175 5.58 -14.35 -7.68
CA ASP A 175 6.08 -14.90 -6.40
C ASP A 175 5.18 -14.48 -5.24
N PHE A 176 4.72 -13.23 -5.20
CA PHE A 176 3.78 -12.74 -4.19
C PHE A 176 2.43 -13.45 -4.31
N ILE A 177 1.88 -13.56 -5.52
CA ILE A 177 0.59 -14.22 -5.75
C ILE A 177 0.63 -15.68 -5.26
N VAL A 178 1.64 -16.44 -5.65
CA VAL A 178 1.74 -17.87 -5.34
C VAL A 178 1.94 -18.10 -3.83
N HIS A 179 2.77 -17.29 -3.17
CA HIS A 179 3.15 -17.55 -1.78
C HIS A 179 2.25 -16.85 -0.75
N LEU A 180 1.74 -15.64 -1.04
CA LEU A 180 0.98 -14.85 -0.08
C LEU A 180 -0.54 -14.96 -0.26
N THR A 181 -1.04 -15.04 -1.50
CA THR A 181 -2.49 -15.06 -1.74
C THR A 181 -3.21 -16.22 -1.03
N PRO A 182 -2.69 -17.47 -1.02
CA PRO A 182 -3.34 -18.56 -0.28
C PRO A 182 -3.46 -18.28 1.22
N ALA A 183 -2.40 -17.74 1.83
CA ALA A 183 -2.40 -17.36 3.24
C ALA A 183 -3.40 -16.22 3.50
N ILE A 184 -3.46 -15.24 2.60
CA ILE A 184 -4.36 -14.09 2.72
C ILE A 184 -5.82 -14.49 2.57
N ILE A 185 -6.15 -15.45 1.72
CA ILE A 185 -7.52 -16.00 1.65
C ILE A 185 -7.92 -16.58 3.00
N VAL A 186 -7.03 -17.34 3.66
CA VAL A 186 -7.29 -17.89 5.00
C VAL A 186 -7.42 -16.76 6.03
N ILE A 187 -6.52 -15.78 6.02
CA ILE A 187 -6.56 -14.62 6.92
C ILE A 187 -7.87 -13.83 6.73
N MET A 188 -8.31 -13.61 5.49
CA MET A 188 -9.57 -12.93 5.19
C MET A 188 -10.77 -13.70 5.72
N VAL A 189 -10.80 -15.03 5.60
CA VAL A 189 -11.89 -15.85 6.18
C VAL A 189 -11.91 -15.74 7.70
N VAL A 190 -10.75 -15.85 8.35
CA VAL A 190 -10.63 -15.71 9.81
C VAL A 190 -11.01 -14.28 10.24
N PHE A 191 -10.56 -13.27 9.53
CA PHE A 191 -10.89 -11.87 9.75
C PHE A 191 -12.40 -11.64 9.66
N LEU A 192 -13.06 -12.09 8.58
CA LEU A 192 -14.50 -11.99 8.40
C LEU A 192 -15.29 -12.71 9.52
N PHE A 193 -14.77 -13.82 10.01
CA PHE A 193 -15.34 -14.53 11.16
C PHE A 193 -15.20 -13.73 12.46
N VAL A 194 -14.01 -13.17 12.73
CA VAL A 194 -13.75 -12.34 13.92
C VAL A 194 -14.61 -11.08 13.92
N ILE A 195 -14.71 -10.35 12.80
CA ILE A 195 -15.56 -9.15 12.72
C ILE A 195 -17.04 -9.49 12.91
N LYS A 196 -17.48 -10.70 12.50
CA LYS A 196 -18.84 -11.18 12.77
C LYS A 196 -19.10 -11.36 14.26
N LEU A 197 -18.13 -11.88 15.00
CA LEU A 197 -18.24 -12.05 16.45
C LEU A 197 -18.25 -10.70 17.19
N ILE A 198 -17.42 -9.75 16.76
CA ILE A 198 -17.28 -8.44 17.40
C ILE A 198 -18.46 -7.51 17.07
N PHE A 199 -18.81 -7.37 15.80
CA PHE A 199 -19.76 -6.36 15.32
C PHE A 199 -21.11 -6.94 14.88
N GLY A 200 -21.20 -8.24 14.57
CA GLY A 200 -22.40 -8.83 13.96
C GLY A 200 -23.67 -8.72 14.81
N LYS A 201 -23.56 -8.64 16.14
CA LYS A 201 -24.72 -8.44 17.03
C LYS A 201 -25.17 -6.98 17.15
N LYS A 202 -24.29 -6.02 16.82
CA LYS A 202 -24.51 -4.58 17.01
C LYS A 202 -25.19 -3.91 15.81
N LEU A 203 -25.18 -4.55 14.65
CA LEU A 203 -25.67 -3.97 13.41
C LEU A 203 -27.04 -4.53 13.01
N LYS A 204 -28.12 -3.95 13.56
CA LYS A 204 -29.50 -4.25 13.16
C LYS A 204 -30.14 -3.00 12.58
N VAL A 205 -30.79 -3.15 11.43
CA VAL A 205 -31.40 -2.03 10.69
C VAL A 205 -32.84 -2.32 10.32
N LYS A 206 -33.69 -1.30 10.40
CA LYS A 206 -35.11 -1.35 10.04
C LYS A 206 -35.28 -1.69 8.54
N PRO A 207 -36.30 -2.47 8.15
CA PRO A 207 -36.52 -2.83 6.74
C PRO A 207 -36.64 -1.65 5.78
N GLU A 208 -37.17 -0.52 6.25
CA GLU A 208 -37.36 0.71 5.45
C GLU A 208 -36.03 1.32 5.00
N LEU A 209 -35.03 1.33 5.88
CA LEU A 209 -33.69 1.85 5.58
C LEU A 209 -32.94 0.94 4.61
N LYS A 210 -33.18 -0.38 4.66
CA LYS A 210 -32.66 -1.32 3.67
C LYS A 210 -33.17 -1.00 2.26
N LYS A 211 -34.43 -0.55 2.17
CA LYS A 211 -35.06 -0.19 0.90
C LYS A 211 -34.40 1.05 0.27
N ARG A 212 -34.03 2.06 1.08
CA ARG A 212 -33.31 3.26 0.61
C ARG A 212 -32.03 2.90 -0.13
N VAL A 213 -31.23 1.97 0.41
CA VAL A 213 -29.99 1.49 -0.25
C VAL A 213 -30.30 0.72 -1.54
N LEU A 214 -31.37 -0.08 -1.57
CA LEU A 214 -31.76 -0.84 -2.75
C LEU A 214 -32.29 0.05 -3.89
N GLU A 215 -32.90 1.18 -3.54
CA GLU A 215 -33.42 2.18 -4.47
C GLU A 215 -32.31 3.07 -5.06
N MET A 216 -31.09 3.05 -4.53
CA MET A 216 -29.95 3.75 -5.12
C MET A 216 -29.65 3.22 -6.53
N ASN A 217 -29.39 4.15 -7.45
CA ASN A 217 -28.98 3.84 -8.81
C ASN A 217 -27.45 3.86 -8.92
N GLU A 218 -26.81 2.70 -8.93
CA GLU A 218 -25.35 2.60 -9.05
C GLU A 218 -24.84 3.19 -10.37
N ARG A 219 -25.65 3.20 -11.44
CA ARG A 219 -25.20 3.67 -12.75
C ARG A 219 -25.01 5.19 -12.79
N GLU A 220 -25.74 5.93 -11.96
CA GLU A 220 -25.57 7.39 -11.82
C GLU A 220 -24.23 7.75 -11.18
N ALA A 221 -23.57 6.81 -10.51
CA ALA A 221 -22.25 7.03 -9.98
C ALA A 221 -21.19 7.18 -11.08
N ILE A 222 -21.38 6.54 -12.24
CA ILE A 222 -20.43 6.62 -13.35
C ILE A 222 -20.61 7.97 -14.07
N LYS A 223 -19.67 8.88 -13.84
CA LYS A 223 -19.67 10.24 -14.41
C LYS A 223 -19.06 10.30 -15.79
N ASP A 224 -18.01 9.51 -16.04
CA ASP A 224 -17.32 9.44 -17.33
C ASP A 224 -17.12 7.97 -17.76
N PRO A 225 -18.07 7.39 -18.51
CA PRO A 225 -17.98 6.01 -18.96
C PRO A 225 -16.92 5.78 -20.05
N VAL A 226 -16.51 6.82 -20.77
CA VAL A 226 -15.49 6.71 -21.83
C VAL A 226 -14.12 6.61 -21.19
N MET A 227 -13.82 7.53 -20.28
CA MET A 227 -12.58 7.49 -19.52
C MET A 227 -12.51 6.22 -18.68
N LEU A 228 -13.61 5.78 -18.05
CA LEU A 228 -13.65 4.51 -17.32
C LEU A 228 -13.21 3.32 -18.19
N LYS A 229 -13.74 3.19 -19.40
CA LYS A 229 -13.38 2.10 -20.31
C LYS A 229 -11.90 2.15 -20.70
N LYS A 230 -11.36 3.35 -20.95
CA LYS A 230 -9.94 3.55 -21.24
C LYS A 230 -9.07 3.15 -20.04
N SER A 231 -9.43 3.60 -18.84
CA SER A 231 -8.72 3.27 -17.59
C SER A 231 -8.74 1.76 -17.31
N LEU A 232 -9.90 1.10 -17.43
CA LEU A 232 -10.01 -0.35 -17.23
C LEU A 232 -9.23 -1.14 -18.29
N PHE A 233 -9.23 -0.67 -19.54
CA PHE A 233 -8.44 -1.28 -20.60
C PHE A 233 -6.94 -1.20 -20.31
N VAL A 234 -6.44 0.00 -19.93
CA VAL A 234 -5.04 0.18 -19.58
C VAL A 234 -4.66 -0.58 -18.32
N LEU A 235 -5.52 -0.59 -17.29
CA LEU A 235 -5.30 -1.37 -16.08
C LEU A 235 -5.19 -2.87 -16.39
N GLY A 236 -6.03 -3.38 -17.30
CA GLY A 236 -5.92 -4.75 -17.80
C GLY A 236 -4.57 -5.03 -18.46
N ILE A 237 -4.07 -4.11 -19.29
CA ILE A 237 -2.73 -4.22 -19.89
C ILE A 237 -1.64 -4.23 -18.81
N VAL A 238 -1.73 -3.33 -17.82
CA VAL A 238 -0.76 -3.24 -16.73
C VAL A 238 -0.74 -4.51 -15.89
N ILE A 239 -1.91 -5.06 -15.53
CA ILE A 239 -2.02 -6.32 -14.79
C ILE A 239 -1.40 -7.48 -15.60
N LEU A 240 -1.72 -7.58 -16.89
CA LEU A 240 -1.09 -8.58 -17.76
C LEU A 240 0.42 -8.38 -17.84
N GLY A 241 0.87 -7.13 -17.96
CA GLY A 241 2.28 -6.77 -17.92
C GLY A 241 2.95 -7.24 -16.62
N PHE A 242 2.32 -7.04 -15.46
CA PHE A 242 2.84 -7.55 -14.19
C PHE A 242 2.86 -9.09 -14.13
N ILE A 243 1.87 -9.78 -14.67
CA ILE A 243 1.89 -11.25 -14.71
C ILE A 243 3.09 -11.76 -15.52
N PHE A 244 3.43 -11.09 -16.63
CA PHE A 244 4.47 -11.52 -17.55
C PHE A 244 5.83 -10.82 -17.38
N HIS A 245 5.95 -9.80 -16.51
CA HIS A 245 7.16 -8.97 -16.42
C HIS A 245 8.42 -9.81 -16.11
N GLY A 246 8.30 -10.81 -15.24
CA GLY A 246 9.40 -11.71 -14.89
C GLY A 246 9.87 -12.58 -16.05
N MET A 247 8.96 -13.00 -16.93
CA MET A 247 9.29 -13.77 -18.14
C MET A 247 9.90 -12.88 -19.25
N LEU A 248 9.49 -11.61 -19.28
CA LEU A 248 9.96 -10.62 -20.25
C LEU A 248 11.22 -9.88 -19.80
N HIS A 249 11.73 -10.17 -18.59
CA HIS A 249 12.85 -9.47 -17.97
C HIS A 249 12.66 -7.95 -17.89
N TYR A 250 11.40 -7.52 -17.70
CA TYR A 250 11.08 -6.13 -17.41
C TYR A 250 10.91 -5.92 -15.91
N GLU A 251 11.39 -4.78 -15.45
CA GLU A 251 11.11 -4.31 -14.11
C GLU A 251 9.64 -3.87 -13.99
N PRO A 252 9.00 -4.07 -12.83
CA PRO A 252 7.62 -3.64 -12.59
C PRO A 252 7.37 -2.16 -12.93
N ALA A 253 8.35 -1.29 -12.65
CA ALA A 253 8.26 0.14 -12.93
C ALA A 253 8.07 0.46 -14.42
N THR A 254 8.71 -0.31 -15.31
CA THR A 254 8.59 -0.13 -16.76
C THR A 254 7.16 -0.40 -17.23
N VAL A 255 6.54 -1.47 -16.70
CA VAL A 255 5.15 -1.82 -17.02
C VAL A 255 4.19 -0.72 -16.54
N ALA A 256 4.38 -0.26 -15.30
CA ALA A 256 3.54 0.79 -14.72
C ALA A 256 3.69 2.12 -15.47
N LEU A 257 4.92 2.54 -15.80
CA LEU A 257 5.21 3.75 -16.56
C LEU A 257 4.56 3.72 -17.95
N PHE A 258 4.66 2.58 -18.64
CA PHE A 258 4.01 2.40 -19.92
C PHE A 258 2.49 2.56 -19.80
N GLY A 259 1.89 1.94 -18.77
CA GLY A 259 0.47 2.09 -18.47
C GLY A 259 0.06 3.54 -18.18
N ALA A 260 0.77 4.22 -17.29
CA ALA A 260 0.48 5.61 -16.93
C ALA A 260 0.60 6.54 -18.14
N GLY A 261 1.68 6.41 -18.92
CA GLY A 261 1.88 7.18 -20.15
C GLY A 261 0.81 6.89 -21.21
N LEU A 262 0.43 5.64 -21.40
CA LEU A 262 -0.64 5.26 -22.31
C LEU A 262 -1.99 5.81 -21.86
N LEU A 263 -2.31 5.78 -20.57
CA LEU A 263 -3.58 6.31 -20.07
C LEU A 263 -3.62 7.84 -20.14
N LEU A 264 -2.51 8.53 -19.87
CA LEU A 264 -2.39 9.97 -20.10
C LEU A 264 -2.60 10.33 -21.57
N LEU A 265 -2.02 9.57 -22.48
CA LEU A 265 -2.22 9.77 -23.92
C LEU A 265 -3.69 9.53 -24.31
N LEU A 266 -4.30 8.46 -23.82
CA LEU A 266 -5.67 8.09 -24.13
C LEU A 266 -6.71 9.00 -23.46
N SER A 267 -6.41 9.60 -22.32
CA SER A 267 -7.31 10.54 -21.64
C SER A 267 -7.57 11.77 -22.50
N GLY A 268 -6.61 12.16 -23.35
CA GLY A 268 -6.69 13.37 -24.15
C GLY A 268 -6.62 14.64 -23.31
N THR A 269 -6.11 14.55 -22.08
CA THR A 269 -5.89 15.72 -21.23
C THR A 269 -4.86 16.66 -21.85
N HIS A 270 -5.16 17.95 -21.85
CA HIS A 270 -4.21 19.00 -22.24
C HIS A 270 -3.44 19.53 -21.02
N GLU A 271 -3.87 19.14 -19.81
CA GLU A 271 -3.35 19.60 -18.53
C GLU A 271 -2.92 18.40 -17.68
N PRO A 272 -1.86 17.65 -18.08
CA PRO A 272 -1.40 16.47 -17.33
C PRO A 272 -0.96 16.81 -15.91
N HIS A 273 -0.61 18.07 -15.65
CA HIS A 273 -0.19 18.55 -14.34
C HIS A 273 -1.28 18.42 -13.27
N GLU A 274 -2.57 18.47 -13.62
CA GLU A 274 -3.66 18.33 -12.66
C GLU A 274 -3.64 16.92 -12.02
N TYR A 275 -3.51 15.88 -12.85
CA TYR A 275 -3.47 14.50 -12.40
C TYR A 275 -2.14 14.13 -11.72
N LEU A 276 -1.03 14.70 -12.20
CA LEU A 276 0.29 14.48 -11.62
C LEU A 276 0.47 15.22 -10.29
N ALA A 277 -0.24 16.34 -10.08
CA ALA A 277 -0.23 17.06 -8.80
C ALA A 277 -0.94 16.27 -7.69
N GLU A 278 -1.92 15.43 -8.04
CA GLU A 278 -2.60 14.53 -7.10
C GLU A 278 -1.78 13.31 -6.68
N VAL A 279 -0.60 13.09 -7.28
CA VAL A 279 0.33 12.05 -6.80
C VAL A 279 0.71 12.37 -5.35
N GLU A 280 0.85 11.35 -4.51
CA GLU A 280 1.26 11.53 -3.12
C GLU A 280 2.76 11.85 -3.00
N TRP A 281 3.16 13.05 -3.42
CA TRP A 281 4.54 13.52 -3.33
C TRP A 281 5.16 13.37 -1.94
N PRO A 282 4.45 13.62 -0.81
CA PRO A 282 5.00 13.37 0.51
C PRO A 282 5.43 11.91 0.73
N THR A 283 4.67 10.95 0.17
CA THR A 283 4.98 9.52 0.19
C THR A 283 6.23 9.25 -0.66
N ILE A 284 6.32 9.80 -1.87
CA ILE A 284 7.49 9.63 -2.75
C ILE A 284 8.79 10.17 -2.10
N PHE A 285 8.77 11.39 -1.57
CA PHE A 285 9.92 11.97 -0.89
C PHE A 285 10.29 11.23 0.40
N PHE A 286 9.29 10.67 1.09
CA PHE A 286 9.53 9.82 2.25
C PHE A 286 10.32 8.56 1.87
N PHE A 287 9.94 7.86 0.79
CA PHE A 287 10.68 6.69 0.31
C PHE A 287 12.10 7.02 -0.12
N MET A 288 12.29 8.10 -0.89
CA MET A 288 13.64 8.52 -1.30
C MET A 288 14.52 8.81 -0.08
N GLY A 289 13.99 9.53 0.92
CA GLY A 289 14.73 9.82 2.15
C GLY A 289 15.04 8.56 2.96
N LEU A 290 14.05 7.66 3.08
CA LEU A 290 14.20 6.40 3.79
C LEU A 290 15.26 5.50 3.14
N PHE A 291 15.26 5.36 1.81
CA PHE A 291 16.29 4.59 1.11
C PHE A 291 17.70 5.12 1.39
N ILE A 292 17.90 6.43 1.43
CA ILE A 292 19.20 7.04 1.74
C ILE A 292 19.60 6.75 3.19
N ILE A 293 18.66 6.85 4.14
CA ILE A 293 18.91 6.53 5.55
C ILE A 293 19.29 5.05 5.70
N ILE A 294 18.51 4.15 5.10
CA ILE A 294 18.76 2.70 5.10
C ILE A 294 20.11 2.39 4.44
N GLY A 295 20.39 2.99 3.28
CA GLY A 295 21.67 2.90 2.58
C GLY A 295 22.86 3.26 3.46
N GLY A 296 22.75 4.35 4.22
CA GLY A 296 23.76 4.77 5.19
C GLY A 296 24.03 3.71 6.27
N VAL A 297 22.97 3.14 6.86
CA VAL A 297 23.14 2.10 7.90
C VAL A 297 23.58 0.75 7.35
N VAL A 298 23.20 0.41 6.11
CA VAL A 298 23.70 -0.76 5.38
C VAL A 298 25.20 -0.60 5.12
N LYS A 299 25.64 0.56 4.61
CA LYS A 299 27.05 0.84 4.28
C LYS A 299 27.97 0.72 5.51
N VAL A 300 27.54 1.21 6.68
CA VAL A 300 28.33 1.07 7.90
C VAL A 300 28.26 -0.33 8.52
N GLY A 301 27.35 -1.20 8.05
CA GLY A 301 27.24 -2.59 8.48
C GLY A 301 26.31 -2.84 9.68
N LEU A 302 25.42 -1.90 10.02
CA LEU A 302 24.44 -2.07 11.11
C LEU A 302 23.51 -3.25 10.83
N ILE A 303 22.93 -3.29 9.63
CA ILE A 303 22.01 -4.36 9.22
C ILE A 303 22.72 -5.72 9.25
N LYS A 304 23.96 -5.79 8.75
CA LYS A 304 24.77 -7.01 8.80
C LYS A 304 25.02 -7.49 10.24
N TRP A 305 25.33 -6.56 11.15
CA TRP A 305 25.53 -6.87 12.56
C TRP A 305 24.26 -7.41 13.23
N MET A 306 23.11 -6.78 12.95
CA MET A 306 21.81 -7.24 13.45
C MET A 306 21.47 -8.65 12.93
N SER A 307 21.63 -8.89 11.63
CA SER A 307 21.37 -10.20 11.03
C SER A 307 22.23 -11.30 11.64
N GLN A 308 23.51 -11.04 11.91
CA GLN A 308 24.41 -11.98 12.59
C GLN A 308 23.92 -12.31 14.01
N LYS A 309 23.46 -11.31 14.76
CA LYS A 309 22.92 -11.52 16.11
C LYS A 309 21.65 -12.37 16.11
N VAL A 310 20.75 -12.16 15.15
CA VAL A 310 19.55 -13.00 14.99
C VAL A 310 19.94 -14.44 14.70
N LEU A 311 20.91 -14.67 13.80
CA LEU A 311 21.40 -16.01 13.46
C LEU A 311 22.09 -16.71 14.63
N GLU A 312 22.84 -15.97 15.46
CA GLU A 312 23.44 -16.50 16.69
C GLU A 312 22.36 -16.98 17.67
N ILE A 313 21.30 -16.20 17.87
CA ILE A 313 20.19 -16.52 18.79
C ILE A 313 19.41 -17.74 18.29
N THR A 314 19.22 -17.87 16.98
CA THR A 314 18.44 -18.97 16.39
C THR A 314 19.29 -20.19 16.06
N HIS A 315 20.60 -20.16 16.36
CA HIS A 315 21.58 -21.17 15.97
C HIS A 315 21.57 -21.49 14.47
N GLY A 316 21.23 -20.50 13.64
CA GLY A 316 21.09 -20.66 12.18
C GLY A 316 19.91 -21.52 11.74
N ASN A 317 19.00 -21.91 12.65
CA ASN A 317 17.78 -22.64 12.26
C ASN A 317 16.85 -21.72 11.47
N MET A 318 16.55 -22.08 10.22
CA MET A 318 15.76 -21.26 9.31
C MET A 318 14.34 -21.02 9.84
N PHE A 319 13.68 -22.07 10.36
CA PHE A 319 12.33 -21.94 10.91
C PHE A 319 12.30 -21.00 12.12
N SER A 320 13.21 -21.17 13.07
CA SER A 320 13.31 -20.29 14.24
C SER A 320 13.63 -18.85 13.84
N THR A 321 14.51 -18.66 12.86
CA THR A 321 14.87 -17.33 12.34
C THR A 321 13.66 -16.65 11.70
N SER A 322 12.96 -17.35 10.82
CA SER A 322 11.74 -16.83 10.17
C SER A 322 10.64 -16.52 11.18
N MET A 323 10.44 -17.38 12.18
CA MET A 323 9.44 -17.13 13.25
C MET A 323 9.80 -15.93 14.11
N LEU A 324 11.08 -15.77 14.49
CA LEU A 324 11.55 -14.63 15.27
C LEU A 324 11.35 -13.34 14.49
N VAL A 325 11.77 -13.29 13.23
CA VAL A 325 11.59 -12.10 12.37
C VAL A 325 10.11 -11.81 12.19
N MET A 326 9.28 -12.81 11.86
CA MET A 326 7.84 -12.62 11.64
C MET A 326 7.13 -12.05 12.87
N TRP A 327 7.35 -12.62 14.06
CA TRP A 327 6.69 -12.14 15.28
C TRP A 327 7.22 -10.78 15.72
N PHE A 328 8.54 -10.57 15.65
CA PHE A 328 9.13 -9.27 15.93
C PHE A 328 8.54 -8.18 15.01
N SER A 329 8.43 -8.46 13.71
CA SER A 329 7.77 -7.59 12.74
C SER A 329 6.31 -7.33 13.09
N ALA A 330 5.54 -8.38 13.40
CA ALA A 330 4.13 -8.23 13.74
C ALA A 330 3.90 -7.33 14.96
N PHE A 331 4.75 -7.44 16.00
CA PHE A 331 4.67 -6.55 17.16
C PHE A 331 5.18 -5.15 16.86
N ALA A 332 6.29 -5.01 16.12
CA ALA A 332 6.85 -3.71 15.77
C ALA A 332 5.87 -2.88 14.92
N SER A 333 5.23 -3.51 13.92
CA SER A 333 4.23 -2.85 13.05
C SER A 333 2.96 -2.42 13.78
N ALA A 334 2.72 -2.87 15.02
CA ALA A 334 1.60 -2.37 15.82
C ALA A 334 1.86 -0.98 16.43
N PHE A 335 3.13 -0.59 16.55
CA PHE A 335 3.55 0.71 17.11
C PHE A 335 4.16 1.64 16.06
N VAL A 336 4.56 1.09 14.91
CA VAL A 336 5.29 1.81 13.88
C VAL A 336 4.68 1.55 12.51
N ASP A 337 4.62 2.60 11.69
CA ASP A 337 4.35 2.48 10.25
C ASP A 337 5.22 1.35 9.65
N ASN A 338 4.62 0.52 8.80
CA ASN A 338 5.26 -0.65 8.22
C ASN A 338 6.37 -0.28 7.21
N ILE A 339 6.34 0.94 6.69
CA ILE A 339 7.31 1.42 5.70
C ILE A 339 8.75 1.56 6.23
N PRO A 340 9.04 2.32 7.32
CA PRO A 340 10.40 2.50 7.80
C PRO A 340 11.02 1.25 8.44
N TYR A 341 10.23 0.18 8.59
CA TYR A 341 10.61 -1.05 9.25
C TYR A 341 11.13 -2.13 8.29
N VAL A 342 10.70 -2.10 7.02
CA VAL A 342 10.92 -3.15 6.02
C VAL A 342 12.25 -3.04 5.27
#